data_AF-A0A3D3VNP8-F1
#
_entry.id   AF-A0A3D3VNP8-F1
#
_cell.length_a   1.000
_cell.length_b   1.000
_cell.length_c   1.000
_cell.angle_alpha   90.00
_cell.angle_beta   90.00
_cell.angle_gamma   90.00
#
_symmetry.space_group_name_H-M   'P 1'
#
loop_
_entity.id
_entity.type
_entity.pdbx_description
1 polymer ?
#
loop_
_entity_poly.entity_id
_entity_poly.type
_entity_poly.pdbx_seq_one_letter_code
_entity_poly.pdbx_strand_id
1 'polypeptide(L)'
;MTKQAVPVAWIPLGFSYLMVTLVGMMYLSIGLFASVLTRNQAVAAMISFTTIALLFFAGFLSYLVRDPGWREALSYIFTLEQMRSFSAGLFDSRPVVFYLSGTVFFLILTRQVMAGRRLKG
;
A
#
# COMPACT_ATOMS: atom_id res chain seq x y z
N MET A 1 -38.59 -13.63 -15.24
CA MET A 1 -37.16 -13.36 -14.97
C MET A 1 -36.82 -11.97 -15.50
N THR A 2 -37.23 -10.93 -14.79
CA THR A 2 -36.92 -9.53 -15.14
C THR A 2 -35.47 -9.26 -14.78
N LYS A 3 -34.64 -8.95 -15.78
CA LYS A 3 -33.28 -8.45 -15.57
C LYS A 3 -33.40 -7.11 -14.82
N GLN A 4 -33.33 -7.13 -13.50
CA GLN A 4 -32.98 -5.95 -12.73
C GLN A 4 -31.56 -5.57 -13.15
N ALA A 5 -31.44 -4.59 -14.04
CA ALA A 5 -30.16 -3.96 -14.29
C ALA A 5 -29.76 -3.28 -12.99
N VAL A 6 -28.84 -3.90 -12.23
CA VAL A 6 -28.20 -3.25 -11.10
C VAL A 6 -27.55 -1.99 -11.69
N PRO A 7 -27.98 -0.77 -11.29
CA PRO A 7 -27.41 0.44 -11.85
C PRO A 7 -25.91 0.43 -11.56
N VAL A 8 -25.09 0.55 -12.62
CA VAL A 8 -23.65 0.53 -12.49
C VAL A 8 -23.24 1.77 -11.67
N ALA A 9 -22.77 1.52 -10.45
CA ALA A 9 -22.30 2.58 -9.56
C ALA A 9 -20.88 3.00 -9.98
N TRP A 10 -20.79 3.89 -10.95
CA TRP A 10 -19.51 4.35 -11.53
C TRP A 10 -18.56 4.99 -10.50
N ILE A 11 -19.10 5.67 -9.48
CA ILE A 11 -18.31 6.35 -8.45
C ILE A 11 -17.56 5.34 -7.55
N PRO A 12 -18.24 4.39 -6.87
CA PRO A 12 -17.57 3.32 -6.14
C PRO A 12 -16.55 2.55 -7.00
N LEU A 13 -16.88 2.25 -8.25
CA LEU A 13 -15.96 1.56 -9.17
C LEU A 13 -14.67 2.37 -9.38
N GLY A 14 -14.79 3.66 -9.69
CA GLY A 14 -13.63 4.54 -9.88
C GLY A 14 -12.76 4.62 -8.62
N PHE A 15 -13.37 4.70 -7.44
CA PHE A 15 -12.65 4.70 -6.17
C PHE A 15 -11.97 3.37 -5.88
N SER A 16 -12.62 2.23 -6.10
CA SER A 16 -11.98 0.91 -5.95
C SER A 16 -10.75 0.77 -6.85
N TYR A 17 -10.81 1.21 -8.11
CA TYR A 17 -9.64 1.19 -9.00
C TYR A 17 -8.53 2.13 -8.54
N LEU A 18 -8.86 3.36 -8.14
CA LEU A 18 -7.89 4.32 -7.61
C LEU A 18 -7.14 3.74 -6.40
N MET A 19 -7.87 3.12 -5.47
CA MET A 19 -7.29 2.49 -4.28
C MET A 19 -6.33 1.36 -4.66
N VAL A 20 -6.72 0.46 -5.56
CA VAL A 20 -5.85 -0.63 -6.04
C VAL A 20 -4.59 -0.09 -6.70
N THR A 21 -4.70 0.97 -7.52
CA THR A 21 -3.54 1.61 -8.14
C THR A 21 -2.60 2.19 -7.10
N LEU A 22 -3.11 2.90 -6.09
CA LEU A 22 -2.30 3.50 -5.02
C LEU A 22 -1.56 2.45 -4.18
N VAL A 23 -2.26 1.39 -3.78
CA VAL A 23 -1.65 0.24 -3.07
C VAL A 23 -0.57 -0.40 -3.94
N GLY A 24 -0.86 -0.63 -5.21
CA GLY A 24 0.07 -1.21 -6.18
C GLY A 24 1.34 -0.36 -6.34
N MET A 25 1.22 0.96 -6.46
CA MET A 25 2.36 1.87 -6.55
C MET A 25 3.29 1.76 -5.34
N MET A 26 2.73 1.76 -4.13
CA MET A 26 3.53 1.65 -2.91
C MET A 26 4.24 0.28 -2.85
N TYR A 27 3.53 -0.81 -3.13
CA TYR A 27 4.11 -2.16 -3.06
C TYR A 27 5.18 -2.39 -4.14
N LEU A 28 4.99 -1.86 -5.35
CA LEU A 28 6.01 -1.87 -6.39
C LEU A 28 7.25 -1.09 -5.95
N SER A 29 7.08 0.07 -5.31
CA SER A 29 8.22 0.84 -4.80
C SER A 29 8.98 0.10 -3.70
N ILE A 30 8.29 -0.64 -2.82
CA ILE A 30 8.93 -1.50 -1.82
C ILE A 30 9.72 -2.63 -2.50
N GLY A 31 9.14 -3.25 -3.52
CA GLY A 31 9.80 -4.30 -4.30
C GLY A 31 11.06 -3.80 -5.02
N LEU A 32 11.00 -2.59 -5.60
CA LEU A 32 12.16 -1.93 -6.22
C LEU A 32 13.26 -1.66 -5.19
N PHE A 33 12.90 -1.16 -4.02
CA PHE A 33 13.85 -0.95 -2.94
C PHE A 33 14.53 -2.26 -2.51
N ALA A 34 13.75 -3.32 -2.27
CA ALA A 34 14.27 -4.65 -1.93
C ALA A 34 15.19 -5.21 -3.02
N SER A 35 14.84 -5.00 -4.29
CA SER A 35 15.66 -5.41 -5.44
C SER A 35 17.03 -4.72 -5.46
N VAL A 36 17.08 -3.43 -5.14
CA VAL A 36 18.34 -2.69 -5.07
C VAL A 36 19.17 -3.06 -3.84
N LEU A 37 18.61 -3.71 -2.81
CA LEU A 37 19.37 -4.15 -1.62
C LEU A 37 20.20 -5.41 -1.86
N THR A 38 19.79 -6.30 -2.76
CA THR A 38 20.44 -7.60 -2.99
C THR A 38 20.87 -7.77 -4.45
N ARG A 39 21.79 -8.69 -4.72
CA ARG A 39 22.12 -9.13 -6.09
C ARG A 39 21.33 -10.38 -6.51
N ASN A 40 20.72 -11.07 -5.55
CA ASN A 40 19.97 -12.30 -5.79
C ASN A 40 18.46 -12.00 -5.86
N GLN A 41 17.85 -12.21 -7.02
CA GLN A 41 16.43 -11.95 -7.28
C GLN A 41 15.50 -12.75 -6.36
N ALA A 42 15.85 -14.00 -6.01
CA ALA A 42 15.05 -14.82 -5.09
C ALA A 42 15.01 -14.20 -3.69
N VAL A 43 16.15 -13.70 -3.21
CA VAL A 43 16.23 -12.99 -1.92
C VAL A 43 15.46 -11.66 -1.98
N ALA A 44 15.53 -10.93 -3.11
CA ALA A 44 14.77 -9.69 -3.29
C ALA A 44 13.26 -9.94 -3.20
N ALA A 45 12.79 -10.98 -3.90
CA ALA A 45 11.40 -11.39 -3.88
C ALA A 45 10.95 -11.73 -2.45
N MET A 46 11.74 -12.53 -1.71
CA MET A 46 11.43 -12.90 -0.33
C MET A 46 11.36 -11.69 0.62
N ILE A 47 12.29 -10.75 0.52
CA ILE A 47 12.27 -9.51 1.30
C ILE A 47 11.02 -8.70 0.96
N SER A 48 10.75 -8.46 -0.33
CA SER A 48 9.58 -7.69 -0.77
C SER A 48 8.26 -8.30 -0.28
N PHE A 49 8.11 -9.62 -0.43
CA PHE A 49 6.94 -10.36 0.00
C PHE A 49 6.76 -10.26 1.52
N THR A 50 7.82 -10.48 2.29
CA THR A 50 7.78 -10.42 3.75
C THR A 50 7.42 -9.00 4.23
N THR A 51 8.02 -7.96 3.66
CA THR A 51 7.71 -6.57 4.02
C THR A 51 6.26 -6.22 3.72
N ILE A 52 5.76 -6.59 2.53
CA ILE A 52 4.37 -6.35 2.14
C ILE A 52 3.41 -7.12 3.03
N ALA A 53 3.70 -8.39 3.33
CA ALA A 53 2.88 -9.21 4.23
C ALA A 53 2.80 -8.60 5.63
N LEU A 54 3.94 -8.17 6.19
CA LEU A 54 3.97 -7.50 7.50
C LEU A 54 3.13 -6.21 7.50
N LEU A 55 3.23 -5.38 6.47
CA LEU A 55 2.39 -4.18 6.34
C LEU A 55 0.89 -4.53 6.27
N PHE A 56 0.55 -5.55 5.50
CA PHE A 56 -0.83 -6.01 5.37
C PHE A 56 -1.38 -6.51 6.71
N PHE A 57 -0.64 -7.36 7.42
CA PHE A 57 -1.05 -7.90 8.71
C PHE A 57 -1.01 -6.85 9.84
N ALA A 58 -0.13 -5.84 9.77
CA ALA A 58 -0.08 -4.76 10.75
C ALA A 58 -1.41 -4.02 10.88
N GLY A 59 -2.19 -3.90 9.79
CA GLY A 59 -3.53 -3.32 9.83
C GLY A 59 -4.49 -4.03 10.79
N PHE A 60 -4.40 -5.35 10.93
CA PHE A 60 -5.24 -6.12 11.86
C PHE A 60 -4.94 -5.82 13.33
N LEU A 61 -3.74 -5.30 13.63
CA LEU A 61 -3.37 -4.92 14.99
C LEU A 61 -4.28 -3.79 15.52
N SER A 62 -4.92 -3.02 14.64
CA SER A 62 -5.92 -2.00 15.02
C SER A 62 -7.10 -2.56 15.82
N TYR A 63 -7.45 -3.84 15.62
CA TYR A 63 -8.51 -4.52 16.38
C TYR A 63 -8.06 -4.95 17.78
N LEU A 64 -6.77 -5.18 17.98
CA LEU A 64 -6.19 -5.64 19.24
C LEU A 64 -5.81 -4.48 20.16
N VAL A 65 -5.46 -3.32 19.58
CA VAL A 65 -5.02 -2.15 20.33
C VAL A 65 -6.21 -1.38 20.89
N ARG A 66 -6.15 -1.12 22.21
CA ARG A 66 -7.15 -0.31 22.94
C ARG A 66 -6.83 1.18 22.99
N ASP A 67 -5.55 1.53 22.90
CA ASP A 67 -5.08 2.91 22.93
C ASP A 67 -5.57 3.69 21.70
N PRO A 68 -6.23 4.85 21.87
CA PRO A 68 -6.79 5.63 20.76
C PRO A 68 -5.73 6.12 19.76
N GLY A 69 -4.55 6.53 20.25
CA GLY A 69 -3.49 7.10 19.40
C GLY A 69 -2.88 6.04 18.49
N TRP A 70 -2.58 4.87 19.06
CA TRP A 70 -2.09 3.74 18.26
C TRP A 70 -3.14 3.17 17.32
N ARG A 71 -4.41 3.15 17.73
CA ARG A 71 -5.50 2.73 16.84
C ARG A 71 -5.62 3.65 15.63
N GLU A 72 -5.50 4.95 15.83
CA GLU A 72 -5.54 5.91 14.73
C GLU A 72 -4.35 5.67 13.78
N ALA A 73 -3.13 5.55 14.30
CA ALA A 73 -1.94 5.23 13.50
C ALA A 73 -2.12 3.96 12.66
N LEU A 74 -2.64 2.89 13.27
CA LEU A 74 -2.87 1.61 12.59
C LEU A 74 -4.02 1.68 11.56
N SER A 75 -5.01 2.56 11.76
CA SER A 75 -6.07 2.81 10.78
C SER A 75 -5.55 3.39 9.47
N TYR A 76 -4.44 4.14 9.50
CA TYR A 76 -3.77 4.63 8.29
C TYR A 76 -3.10 3.51 7.47
N ILE A 77 -2.71 2.40 8.12
CA ILE A 77 -2.05 1.26 7.46
C ILE A 77 -3.08 0.21 7.02
N PHE A 78 -4.27 0.21 7.62
CA PHE A 78 -5.22 -0.88 7.47
C PHE A 78 -5.94 -0.87 6.10
N THR A 79 -5.28 -1.51 5.14
CA THR A 79 -5.65 -1.52 3.72
C THR A 79 -7.06 -2.10 3.48
N LEU A 80 -7.47 -3.11 4.24
CA LEU A 80 -8.79 -3.73 4.08
C LEU A 80 -9.94 -2.79 4.47
N GLU A 81 -9.78 -2.01 5.55
CA GLU A 81 -10.79 -1.04 5.96
C GLU A 81 -10.93 0.07 4.92
N GLN A 82 -9.80 0.55 4.40
CA GLN A 82 -9.76 1.55 3.34
C GLN A 82 -10.42 1.03 2.05
N MET A 83 -10.15 -0.22 1.66
CA MET A 83 -10.84 -0.86 0.53
C MET A 83 -12.36 -0.96 0.75
N ARG A 84 -12.82 -1.26 1.97
CA ARG A 84 -14.26 -1.27 2.30
C ARG A 84 -14.87 0.12 2.16
N SER A 85 -14.23 1.16 2.71
CA SER A 85 -14.72 2.54 2.61
C SER A 85 -14.80 3.02 1.16
N PHE A 86 -13.74 2.78 0.37
CA PHE A 86 -13.69 3.18 -1.04
C PHE A 86 -14.74 2.43 -1.88
N SER A 87 -14.93 1.14 -1.63
CA SER A 87 -15.95 0.33 -2.32
C SER A 87 -17.39 0.72 -1.94
N ALA A 88 -17.58 1.38 -0.79
CA ALA A 88 -18.84 1.98 -0.40
C ALA A 88 -19.07 3.39 -1.01
N GLY A 89 -18.11 3.90 -1.80
CA GLY A 89 -18.18 5.24 -2.39
C GLY A 89 -17.75 6.37 -1.45
N LEU A 90 -17.24 6.05 -0.25
CA LEU A 90 -16.73 7.03 0.71
C LEU A 90 -15.29 7.36 0.35
N PHE A 91 -15.07 8.56 -0.17
CA PHE A 91 -13.73 9.05 -0.47
C PHE A 91 -13.08 9.59 0.81
N ASP A 92 -12.00 8.95 1.24
CA ASP A 92 -11.10 9.47 2.26
C ASP A 92 -9.76 9.84 1.61
N SER A 93 -9.24 11.03 1.94
CA SER A 93 -7.93 11.50 1.45
C SER A 93 -6.76 10.91 2.24
N ARG A 94 -6.99 10.40 3.45
CA ARG A 94 -5.94 9.87 4.33
C ARG A 94 -5.17 8.71 3.68
N PRO A 95 -5.81 7.69 3.07
CA PRO A 95 -5.11 6.60 2.41
C PRO A 95 -4.30 7.09 1.20
N VAL A 96 -4.86 8.03 0.43
CA VAL A 96 -4.20 8.59 -0.75
C VAL A 96 -2.87 9.23 -0.39
N VAL A 97 -2.85 10.07 0.65
CA VAL A 97 -1.62 10.71 1.15
C VAL A 97 -0.64 9.66 1.68
N PHE A 98 -1.13 8.64 2.41
CA PHE A 98 -0.29 7.58 2.96
C PHE A 98 0.41 6.76 1.86
N TYR A 99 -0.32 6.26 0.85
CA TYR A 99 0.27 5.46 -0.23
C TYR A 99 1.21 6.29 -1.12
N LEU A 100 0.85 7.54 -1.44
CA LEU A 100 1.71 8.40 -2.26
C LEU A 100 3.00 8.79 -1.53
N SER A 101 2.91 9.20 -0.26
CA SER A 101 4.10 9.52 0.54
C SER A 101 4.99 8.30 0.74
N GLY A 102 4.41 7.13 1.02
CA GLY A 102 5.13 5.86 1.10
C GLY A 102 5.84 5.50 -0.21
N THR A 103 5.16 5.67 -1.35
CA THR A 103 5.75 5.44 -2.67
C THR A 103 6.96 6.35 -2.89
N VAL A 104 6.83 7.67 -2.68
CA VAL A 104 7.93 8.62 -2.84
C VAL A 104 9.09 8.29 -1.88
N PHE A 105 8.79 7.96 -0.63
CA PHE A 105 9.78 7.58 0.37
C PHE A 105 10.64 6.38 -0.08
N PHE A 106 10.00 5.27 -0.49
CA PHE A 106 10.75 4.09 -0.96
C PHE A 106 11.50 4.34 -2.26
N LEU A 107 10.99 5.18 -3.17
CA LEU A 107 11.73 5.59 -4.38
C LEU A 107 12.98 6.40 -4.04
N ILE A 108 12.89 7.32 -3.06
CA ILE A 108 14.05 8.09 -2.59
C ILE A 108 15.09 7.15 -1.99
N LEU A 109 14.68 6.20 -1.14
CA LEU A 109 15.60 5.21 -0.58
C LEU A 109 16.26 4.36 -1.66
N THR A 110 15.49 3.88 -2.64
CA THR A 110 16.00 3.15 -3.81
C THR A 110 17.10 3.95 -4.52
N ARG A 111 16.83 5.23 -4.79
CA ARG A 111 17.78 6.15 -5.43
C ARG A 111 19.06 6.32 -4.59
N GLN A 112 18.93 6.51 -3.28
CA GLN A 112 20.08 6.69 -2.38
C GLN A 112 20.97 5.45 -2.33
N VAL A 113 20.39 4.25 -2.22
CA VAL A 113 21.16 3.00 -2.23
C VAL A 113 21.87 2.80 -3.57
N MET A 114 21.19 3.10 -4.68
CA MET A 114 21.79 3.03 -6.02
C MET A 114 22.97 4.01 -6.18
N ALA A 115 22.80 5.26 -5.73
CA ALA A 115 23.86 6.27 -5.76
C ALA A 115 25.06 5.86 -4.90
N GLY A 116 24.83 5.31 -3.71
CA GLY A 116 25.89 4.82 -2.83
C GLY A 116 26.67 3.64 -3.41
N ARG A 117 26.02 2.76 -4.20
CA ARG A 117 26.70 1.68 -4.93
C ARG A 117 27.60 2.22 -6.05
N ARG A 118 27.14 3.24 -6.77
CA ARG A 118 27.90 3.88 -7.85
C ARG A 118 29.18 4.55 -7.35
N LEU A 119 29.18 5.12 -6.14
CA LEU A 119 30.37 5.77 -5.57
C LEU A 119 31.42 4.79 -5.04
N LYS A 120 31.05 3.51 -4.83
CA LYS A 120 31.93 2.46 -4.30
C LYS A 120 32.50 1.53 -5.38
N GLY A 121 32.09 1.68 -6.63
CA GLY A 121 32.62 0.96 -7.79
C GLY A 121 33.38 1.91 -8.69
#